data_AF-A0A832ZD53-F1
#
_entry.id   AF-A0A832ZD53-F1
#
_cell.length_a   1.000
_cell.length_b   1.000
_cell.length_c   1.000
_cell.angle_alpha   90.00
_cell.angle_beta   90.00
_cell.angle_gamma   90.00
#
_symmetry.space_group_name_H-M   'P 1'
#
loop_
_entity.id
_entity.type
_entity.pdbx_description
1 polymer ?
#
loop_
_entity_poly.entity_id
_entity_poly.type
_entity_poly.pdbx_seq_one_letter_code
_entity_poly.pdbx_strand_id
1 'polypeptide(L)'
;YTYNEPTIFFEYILDVAKLAKREKLYNMMVTNGYMTPEAIDVLSPYMDAATVDFKGGGNKDFYRKFMGVPDPTPIFQALEAMKEKKWFIEVTNLVVPEHGDKVEDVRKLARWIVEHLGPETPFHLLRFHPDYKLLDLPPTPVETLEKLAKVARDEGLEYIYIGNVWGHPLENTYCPKCGYMVIERHGFTITAWRLTKDNRCPKCGYRINVRGTFHGGSGSIISVFY
;
A
#
# COMPACT_ATOMS: atom_id res chain seq x y z
N TYR A 1 -10.70 2.07 -8.10
CA TYR A 1 -11.86 1.52 -7.36
C TYR A 1 -11.57 1.59 -5.86
N THR A 2 -12.40 2.26 -5.06
CA THR A 2 -12.15 2.47 -3.60
C THR A 2 -13.44 2.93 -2.87
N TYR A 3 -13.32 3.32 -1.58
CA TYR A 3 -14.34 3.70 -0.58
C TYR A 3 -15.12 2.54 0.05
N ASN A 4 -15.75 1.72 -0.80
CA ASN A 4 -16.27 0.42 -0.38
C ASN A 4 -15.32 -0.68 -0.86
N GLU A 5 -15.44 -1.88 -0.30
CA GLU A 5 -14.70 -3.04 -0.81
C GLU A 5 -15.09 -3.27 -2.28
N PRO A 6 -14.17 -3.05 -3.25
CA PRO A 6 -14.49 -3.11 -4.67
C PRO A 6 -15.08 -4.46 -5.09
N THR A 7 -14.58 -5.55 -4.49
CA THR A 7 -14.97 -6.91 -4.88
C THR A 7 -16.42 -7.29 -4.60
N ILE A 8 -17.14 -6.52 -3.76
CA ILE A 8 -18.58 -6.71 -3.54
C ILE A 8 -19.39 -6.45 -4.82
N PHE A 9 -18.87 -5.62 -5.73
CA PHE A 9 -19.49 -5.29 -7.02
C PHE A 9 -18.60 -5.76 -8.18
N PHE A 10 -18.10 -7.00 -8.09
CA PHE A 10 -17.08 -7.54 -8.99
C PHE A 10 -17.43 -7.39 -10.47
N GLU A 11 -18.64 -7.76 -10.89
CA GLU A 11 -19.09 -7.69 -12.28
C GLU A 11 -19.09 -6.26 -12.81
N TYR A 12 -19.51 -5.30 -11.98
CA TYR A 12 -19.50 -3.88 -12.33
C TYR A 12 -18.07 -3.39 -12.54
N ILE A 13 -17.14 -3.76 -11.66
CA ILE A 13 -15.72 -3.41 -11.80
C ILE A 13 -15.12 -4.03 -13.05
N LEU A 14 -15.43 -5.29 -13.34
CA LEU A 14 -14.93 -5.97 -14.53
C LEU A 14 -15.36 -5.25 -15.81
N ASP A 15 -16.62 -4.83 -15.90
CA ASP A 15 -17.14 -4.11 -17.07
C ASP A 15 -16.52 -2.73 -17.23
N VAL A 16 -16.35 -1.99 -16.13
CA VAL A 16 -15.65 -0.70 -16.12
C VAL A 16 -14.16 -0.85 -16.47
N ALA A 17 -13.49 -1.89 -15.94
CA ALA A 17 -12.07 -2.11 -16.20
C ALA A 17 -11.80 -2.42 -17.69
N LYS A 18 -12.68 -3.20 -18.34
CA LYS A 18 -12.66 -3.43 -19.79
C LYS A 18 -12.80 -2.12 -20.58
N LEU A 19 -13.73 -1.24 -20.18
CA LEU A 19 -13.91 0.08 -20.77
C LEU A 19 -12.64 0.94 -20.61
N ALA A 20 -12.12 1.06 -19.39
CA ALA A 20 -10.94 1.85 -19.09
C ALA A 20 -9.70 1.37 -19.87
N LYS A 21 -9.52 0.05 -20.05
CA LYS A 21 -8.44 -0.49 -20.90
C LYS A 21 -8.58 -0.10 -22.37
N ARG A 22 -9.80 -0.06 -22.93
CA ARG A 22 -10.02 0.41 -24.31
C ARG A 22 -9.59 1.86 -24.49
N GLU A 23 -9.79 2.68 -23.45
CA GLU A 23 -9.36 4.08 -23.40
C GLU A 23 -7.90 4.27 -22.94
N LYS A 24 -7.12 3.17 -22.80
CA LYS A 24 -5.71 3.19 -22.38
C LYS A 24 -5.48 3.83 -21.01
N LEU A 25 -6.48 3.79 -20.13
CA LEU A 25 -6.37 4.25 -18.75
C LEU A 25 -5.76 3.17 -17.86
N TYR A 26 -5.05 3.61 -16.81
CA TYR A 26 -4.62 2.72 -15.75
C TYR A 26 -5.82 2.32 -14.87
N ASN A 27 -5.91 1.03 -14.57
CA ASN A 27 -6.89 0.49 -13.64
C ASN A 27 -6.21 0.11 -12.34
N MET A 28 -6.77 0.60 -11.23
CA MET A 28 -6.25 0.31 -9.90
C MET A 28 -7.36 0.21 -8.87
N MET A 29 -7.13 -0.58 -7.82
CA MET A 29 -8.07 -0.72 -6.70
C MET A 29 -7.39 -0.56 -5.34
N VAL A 30 -8.17 -0.10 -4.36
CA VAL A 30 -7.87 -0.22 -2.93
C VAL A 30 -8.85 -1.25 -2.38
N THR A 31 -8.34 -2.33 -1.80
CA THR A 31 -9.13 -3.50 -1.40
C THR A 31 -8.64 -4.06 -0.07
N ASN A 32 -9.52 -4.74 0.66
CA ASN A 32 -9.15 -5.57 1.81
C ASN A 32 -8.38 -6.84 1.42
N GLY A 33 -8.25 -7.13 0.11
CA GLY A 33 -7.46 -8.24 -0.42
C GLY A 33 -8.11 -9.61 -0.27
N TYR A 34 -9.39 -9.71 0.04
CA TYR A 34 -10.07 -11.00 0.27
C TYR A 34 -10.57 -11.69 -1.01
N MET A 35 -10.08 -11.25 -2.18
CA MET A 35 -10.41 -11.82 -3.49
C MET A 35 -9.80 -13.21 -3.64
N THR A 36 -10.54 -14.15 -4.24
CA THR A 36 -9.96 -15.46 -4.57
C THR A 36 -9.00 -15.37 -5.76
N PRO A 37 -8.03 -16.29 -5.90
CA PRO A 37 -7.14 -16.33 -7.06
C PRO A 37 -7.87 -16.35 -8.41
N GLU A 38 -9.02 -17.03 -8.49
CA GLU A 38 -9.82 -17.11 -9.72
C GLU A 38 -10.42 -15.76 -10.11
N ALA A 39 -10.87 -14.98 -9.13
CA ALA A 39 -11.37 -13.63 -9.38
C ALA A 39 -10.23 -12.68 -9.82
N ILE A 40 -9.01 -12.88 -9.29
CA ILE A 40 -7.81 -12.16 -9.74
C ILE A 40 -7.47 -12.54 -11.19
N ASP A 41 -7.54 -13.81 -11.55
CA ASP A 41 -7.33 -14.29 -12.92
C ASP A 41 -8.27 -13.60 -13.91
N VAL A 42 -9.56 -13.48 -13.56
CA VAL A 42 -10.56 -12.83 -14.41
C VAL A 42 -10.29 -11.33 -14.59
N LEU A 43 -9.86 -10.62 -13.55
CA LEU A 43 -9.57 -9.19 -13.61
C LEU A 43 -8.19 -8.86 -14.19
N SER A 44 -7.25 -9.79 -14.12
CA SER A 44 -5.84 -9.58 -14.46
C SER A 44 -5.58 -8.93 -15.83
N PRO A 45 -6.29 -9.30 -16.91
CA PRO A 45 -6.10 -8.64 -18.20
C PRO A 45 -6.43 -7.13 -18.19
N TYR A 46 -7.19 -6.68 -17.20
CA TYR A 46 -7.76 -5.35 -17.13
C TYR A 46 -7.26 -4.50 -15.96
N MET A 47 -6.51 -5.07 -15.02
CA MET A 47 -6.03 -4.38 -13.82
C MET A 47 -4.51 -4.16 -13.86
N ASP A 48 -4.05 -3.00 -13.39
CA ASP A 48 -2.63 -2.64 -13.40
C ASP A 48 -2.00 -2.63 -12.01
N ALA A 49 -2.79 -2.27 -10.98
CA ALA A 49 -2.30 -2.11 -9.62
C ALA A 49 -3.38 -2.40 -8.55
N ALA A 50 -2.92 -2.75 -7.36
CA ALA A 50 -3.77 -2.82 -6.17
C ALA A 50 -3.03 -2.33 -4.93
N THR A 51 -3.77 -1.64 -4.07
CA THR A 51 -3.42 -1.47 -2.67
C THR A 51 -4.22 -2.44 -1.85
N VAL A 52 -3.53 -3.22 -1.02
CA VAL A 52 -4.16 -4.20 -0.13
C VAL A 52 -4.05 -3.73 1.31
N ASP A 53 -5.20 -3.60 1.97
CA ASP A 53 -5.32 -3.02 3.29
C ASP A 53 -5.29 -4.07 4.41
N PHE A 54 -4.20 -4.07 5.16
CA PHE A 54 -4.14 -4.73 6.46
C PHE A 54 -4.54 -3.77 7.59
N LYS A 55 -4.94 -4.35 8.72
CA LYS A 55 -5.10 -3.63 9.98
C LYS A 55 -4.47 -4.45 11.10
N GLY A 56 -3.74 -3.82 12.01
CA GLY A 56 -3.10 -4.55 13.12
C GLY A 56 -2.16 -5.68 12.69
N GLY A 57 -1.43 -5.49 11.59
CA GLY A 57 -0.39 -6.42 11.13
C GLY A 57 -0.90 -7.77 10.64
N GLY A 58 -2.17 -7.87 10.24
CA GLY A 58 -2.75 -9.17 9.88
C GLY A 58 -3.01 -10.07 11.09
N ASN A 59 -3.11 -9.51 12.31
CA ASN A 59 -3.33 -10.30 13.51
C ASN A 59 -4.73 -10.94 13.51
N LYS A 60 -4.80 -12.27 13.57
CA LYS A 60 -6.05 -13.03 13.50
C LYS A 60 -7.07 -12.66 14.60
N ASP A 61 -6.62 -12.41 15.82
CA ASP A 61 -7.50 -12.04 16.93
C ASP A 61 -8.03 -10.61 16.76
N PHE A 62 -7.19 -9.70 16.26
CA PHE A 62 -7.61 -8.36 15.87
C PHE A 62 -8.70 -8.42 14.79
N TYR A 63 -8.48 -9.20 13.73
CA TYR A 63 -9.42 -9.37 12.61
C TYR A 63 -10.76 -9.91 13.08
N ARG A 64 -10.76 -10.95 13.92
CA ARG A 64 -11.98 -11.55 14.48
C ARG A 64 -12.73 -10.57 15.37
N LYS A 65 -12.03 -9.89 16.28
CA LYS A 65 -12.64 -9.00 17.27
C LYS A 65 -13.22 -7.73 16.65
N PHE A 66 -12.47 -7.08 15.74
CA PHE A 66 -12.82 -5.74 15.26
C PHE A 66 -13.44 -5.71 13.87
N MET A 67 -13.24 -6.74 13.05
CA MET A 67 -13.70 -6.74 11.66
C MET A 67 -14.65 -7.90 11.32
N GLY A 68 -14.84 -8.85 12.23
CA GLY A 68 -15.65 -10.04 11.96
C GLY A 68 -15.04 -10.97 10.90
N VAL A 69 -13.75 -10.80 10.59
CA VAL A 69 -13.04 -11.62 9.60
C VAL A 69 -12.41 -12.81 10.32
N PRO A 70 -12.79 -14.06 9.98
CA PRO A 70 -12.36 -15.23 10.75
C PRO A 70 -10.89 -15.59 10.56
N ASP A 71 -10.29 -15.25 9.41
CA ASP A 71 -8.93 -15.64 9.07
C ASP A 71 -8.29 -14.70 8.04
N PRO A 72 -7.14 -14.04 8.33
CA PRO A 72 -6.50 -13.16 7.35
C PRO A 72 -5.75 -13.90 6.23
N THR A 73 -5.58 -15.22 6.32
CA THR A 73 -4.82 -16.05 5.36
C THR A 73 -5.20 -15.84 3.89
N PRO A 74 -6.48 -15.70 3.49
CA PRO A 74 -6.85 -15.47 2.09
C PRO A 74 -6.23 -14.20 1.47
N ILE A 75 -5.92 -13.19 2.29
CA ILE A 75 -5.29 -11.94 1.83
C ILE A 75 -3.89 -12.21 1.28
N PHE A 76 -3.15 -13.11 1.92
CA PHE A 76 -1.81 -13.49 1.50
C PHE A 76 -1.84 -14.27 0.17
N GLN A 77 -2.80 -15.18 0.00
CA GLN A 77 -3.01 -15.91 -1.25
C GLN A 77 -3.37 -14.96 -2.40
N ALA A 78 -4.22 -13.96 -2.13
CA ALA A 78 -4.58 -12.93 -3.10
C ALA A 78 -3.35 -12.12 -3.54
N LEU A 79 -2.51 -11.71 -2.59
CA LEU A 79 -1.28 -10.96 -2.87
C LEU A 79 -0.29 -11.74 -3.74
N GLU A 80 -0.09 -13.04 -3.46
CA GLU A 80 0.74 -13.91 -4.29
C GLU A 80 0.20 -14.03 -5.71
N ALA A 81 -1.12 -14.24 -5.86
CA ALA A 81 -1.77 -14.28 -7.18
C ALA A 81 -1.63 -12.94 -7.93
N MET A 82 -1.83 -11.80 -7.27
CA MET A 82 -1.61 -10.47 -7.86
C MET A 82 -0.15 -10.28 -8.32
N LYS A 83 0.81 -10.75 -7.53
CA LYS A 83 2.25 -10.67 -7.86
C LYS A 83 2.59 -11.53 -9.07
N GLU A 84 2.05 -12.76 -9.14
CA GLU A 84 2.19 -13.64 -10.31
C GLU A 84 1.65 -12.97 -11.59
N LYS A 85 0.53 -12.25 -11.47
CA LYS A 85 -0.07 -11.46 -12.55
C LYS A 85 0.61 -10.12 -12.82
N LYS A 86 1.72 -9.84 -12.12
CA LYS A 86 2.56 -8.64 -12.29
C LYS A 86 1.83 -7.33 -11.98
N TRP A 87 0.79 -7.37 -11.15
CA TRP A 87 0.17 -6.15 -10.65
C TRP A 87 1.20 -5.33 -9.87
N PHE A 88 1.08 -4.00 -9.92
CA PHE A 88 1.81 -3.16 -8.98
C PHE A 88 1.09 -3.21 -7.64
N ILE A 89 1.78 -3.66 -6.59
CA ILE A 89 1.17 -3.89 -5.29
C ILE A 89 1.74 -2.87 -4.31
N GLU A 90 0.85 -2.21 -3.58
CA GLU A 90 1.19 -1.53 -2.33
C GLU A 90 0.45 -2.21 -1.18
N VAL A 91 1.08 -2.27 -0.02
CA VAL A 91 0.47 -2.84 1.18
C VAL A 91 0.30 -1.76 2.22
N THR A 92 -0.88 -1.66 2.82
CA THR A 92 -1.10 -0.76 3.96
C THR A 92 -1.33 -1.54 5.23
N ASN A 93 -1.03 -0.91 6.34
CA ASN A 93 -1.37 -1.41 7.66
C ASN A 93 -1.86 -0.26 8.53
N LEU A 94 -3.16 -0.23 8.83
CA LEU A 94 -3.71 0.68 9.82
C LEU A 94 -3.28 0.24 11.23
N VAL A 95 -2.56 1.10 11.93
CA VAL A 95 -2.03 0.82 13.27
C VAL A 95 -2.98 1.38 14.32
N VAL A 96 -3.87 0.54 14.85
CA VAL A 96 -4.78 0.94 15.94
C VAL A 96 -4.02 0.80 17.27
N PRO A 97 -3.93 1.86 18.11
CA PRO A 97 -3.26 1.78 19.42
C PRO A 97 -3.82 0.64 20.29
N GLU A 98 -2.94 0.05 21.12
CA GLU A 98 -3.25 -1.03 22.08
C GLU A 98 -3.71 -2.38 21.47
N HIS A 99 -4.12 -2.39 20.21
CA HIS A 99 -4.76 -3.53 19.57
C HIS A 99 -4.02 -3.98 18.31
N GLY A 100 -3.47 -3.03 17.54
CA GLY A 100 -2.83 -3.25 16.25
C GLY A 100 -1.42 -2.65 16.14
N ASP A 101 -0.79 -2.31 17.27
CA ASP A 101 0.54 -1.71 17.38
C ASP A 101 1.63 -2.68 17.87
N LYS A 102 1.33 -3.98 17.89
CA LYS A 102 2.28 -5.02 18.25
C LYS A 102 3.41 -5.10 17.24
N VAL A 103 4.63 -4.87 17.72
CA VAL A 103 5.87 -4.94 16.94
C VAL A 103 6.02 -6.26 16.19
N GLU A 104 5.68 -7.37 16.86
CA GLU A 104 5.86 -8.71 16.28
C GLU A 104 4.92 -9.00 15.11
N ASP A 105 3.69 -8.47 15.13
CA ASP A 105 2.75 -8.66 14.04
C ASP A 105 3.20 -7.87 12.79
N VAL A 106 3.67 -6.64 12.98
CA VAL A 106 4.24 -5.84 11.89
C VAL A 106 5.54 -6.45 11.36
N ARG A 107 6.39 -7.00 12.24
CA ARG A 107 7.61 -7.71 11.84
C ARG A 107 7.29 -8.88 10.92
N LYS A 108 6.34 -9.74 11.32
CA LYS A 108 5.90 -10.89 10.52
C LYS A 108 5.35 -10.47 9.17
N LEU A 109 4.49 -9.45 9.14
CA LEU A 109 3.93 -8.92 7.90
C LEU A 109 5.02 -8.36 6.98
N ALA A 110 5.93 -7.53 7.52
CA ALA A 110 7.02 -6.94 6.74
C ALA A 110 7.95 -8.01 6.15
N ARG A 111 8.34 -9.01 6.96
CA ARG A 111 9.14 -10.14 6.49
C ARG A 111 8.44 -10.90 5.36
N TRP A 112 7.15 -11.19 5.54
CA TRP A 112 6.37 -11.90 4.54
C TRP A 112 6.33 -11.12 3.22
N ILE A 113 6.12 -9.80 3.27
CA ILE A 113 6.15 -8.94 2.07
C ILE A 113 7.50 -9.04 1.37
N VAL A 114 8.62 -8.95 2.11
CA VAL A 114 9.97 -9.06 1.52
C VAL A 114 10.16 -10.43 0.85
N GLU A 115 9.77 -11.51 1.51
CA GLU A 115 9.95 -12.88 1.02
C GLU A 115 9.08 -13.22 -0.21
N HIS A 116 7.85 -12.71 -0.28
CA HIS A 116 6.87 -13.14 -1.29
C HIS A 116 6.59 -12.09 -2.37
N LEU A 117 6.68 -10.80 -2.01
CA LEU A 117 6.41 -9.68 -2.92
C LEU A 117 7.67 -8.92 -3.31
N GLY A 118 8.74 -9.04 -2.55
CA GLY A 118 10.03 -8.38 -2.80
C GLY A 118 10.24 -7.12 -1.96
N PRO A 119 11.51 -6.79 -1.65
CA PRO A 119 11.87 -5.67 -0.77
C PRO A 119 11.46 -4.30 -1.33
N GLU A 120 11.24 -4.20 -2.65
CA GLU A 120 10.81 -2.99 -3.33
C GLU A 120 9.31 -2.68 -3.15
N THR A 121 8.52 -3.56 -2.53
CA THR A 121 7.08 -3.38 -2.35
C THR A 121 6.79 -2.24 -1.37
N PRO A 122 6.04 -1.19 -1.77
CA PRO A 122 5.65 -0.12 -0.87
C PRO A 122 4.82 -0.62 0.32
N PHE A 123 5.25 -0.26 1.53
CA PHE A 123 4.54 -0.58 2.76
C PHE A 123 4.18 0.69 3.54
N HIS A 124 2.88 0.89 3.78
CA HIS A 124 2.34 2.10 4.39
C HIS A 124 1.84 1.80 5.80
N LEU A 125 2.45 2.41 6.81
CA LEU A 125 1.93 2.42 8.18
C LEU A 125 1.01 3.63 8.33
N LEU A 126 -0.28 3.37 8.49
CA LEU A 126 -1.29 4.43 8.54
C LEU A 126 -1.64 4.78 9.98
N ARG A 127 -1.62 6.08 10.27
CA ARG A 127 -2.12 6.61 11.54
C ARG A 127 -3.63 6.41 11.64
N PHE A 128 -4.05 5.79 12.73
CA PHE A 128 -5.44 5.67 13.15
C PHE A 128 -5.97 7.03 13.62
N HIS A 129 -7.24 7.29 13.29
CA HIS A 129 -8.02 8.39 13.82
C HIS A 129 -9.24 7.81 14.57
N PRO A 130 -9.53 8.25 15.80
CA PRO A 130 -10.66 7.76 16.59
C PRO A 130 -11.99 8.14 15.95
N ASP A 131 -12.80 7.15 15.60
CA ASP A 131 -14.12 7.35 14.98
C ASP A 131 -15.12 6.27 15.44
N TYR A 132 -16.41 6.59 15.28
CA TYR A 132 -17.54 5.70 15.55
C TYR A 132 -17.55 5.08 16.96
N LYS A 133 -17.13 3.81 17.09
CA LYS A 133 -17.17 3.03 18.33
C LYS A 133 -15.82 2.92 19.03
N LEU A 134 -14.75 3.45 18.43
CA LEU A 134 -13.38 3.42 18.95
C LEU A 134 -12.91 4.83 19.30
N LEU A 135 -13.75 5.56 20.04
CA LEU A 135 -13.47 6.94 20.49
C LEU A 135 -12.66 7.00 21.79
N ASP A 136 -12.52 5.86 22.45
CA ASP A 136 -11.78 5.66 23.70
C ASP A 136 -10.26 5.53 23.49
N LEU A 137 -9.82 5.29 22.25
CA LEU A 137 -8.41 5.25 21.88
C LEU A 137 -7.96 6.60 21.33
N PRO A 138 -6.71 7.03 21.57
CA PRO A 138 -6.15 8.21 20.89
C PRO A 138 -5.84 7.88 19.42
N PRO A 139 -5.60 8.89 18.56
CA PRO A 139 -4.92 8.64 17.30
C PRO A 139 -3.56 7.96 17.55
N THR A 140 -3.06 7.16 16.60
CA THR A 140 -1.75 6.51 16.78
C THR A 140 -0.66 7.55 17.04
N PRO A 141 0.13 7.40 18.12
CA PRO A 141 1.31 8.23 18.34
C PRO A 141 2.28 8.10 17.17
N VAL A 142 2.90 9.21 16.77
CA VAL A 142 3.84 9.22 15.63
C VAL A 142 5.06 8.37 15.97
N GLU A 143 5.51 8.40 17.21
CA GLU A 143 6.64 7.61 17.72
C GLU A 143 6.38 6.11 17.60
N THR A 144 5.13 5.67 17.77
CA THR A 144 4.73 4.27 17.54
C THR A 144 4.89 3.91 16.07
N LEU A 145 4.45 4.76 15.15
CA LEU A 145 4.58 4.54 13.70
C LEU A 145 6.05 4.52 13.28
N GLU A 146 6.88 5.44 13.78
CA GLU A 146 8.32 5.49 13.52
C GLU A 146 9.04 4.23 14.01
N LYS A 147 8.69 3.74 15.20
CA LYS A 147 9.21 2.48 15.74
C LYS A 147 8.86 1.29 14.83
N LEU A 148 7.61 1.21 14.39
CA LEU A 148 7.15 0.15 13.48
C LEU A 148 7.79 0.28 12.09
N ALA A 149 8.00 1.50 11.60
CA ALA A 149 8.70 1.76 10.34
C ALA A 149 10.16 1.31 10.42
N LYS A 150 10.83 1.52 11.56
CA LYS A 150 12.18 0.98 11.78
C LYS A 150 12.17 -0.55 11.72
N VAL A 151 11.21 -1.21 12.38
CA VAL A 151 11.10 -2.68 12.36
C VAL A 151 10.89 -3.19 10.93
N ALA A 152 9.99 -2.58 10.17
CA ALA A 152 9.76 -2.92 8.76
C ALA A 152 11.03 -2.76 7.91
N ARG A 153 11.83 -1.73 8.17
CA ARG A 153 13.12 -1.49 7.50
C ARG A 153 14.16 -2.54 7.87
N ASP A 154 14.23 -2.90 9.14
CA ASP A 154 15.16 -3.92 9.65
C ASP A 154 14.87 -5.31 9.04
N GLU A 155 13.62 -5.59 8.63
CA GLU A 155 13.25 -6.81 7.89
C GLU A 155 13.55 -6.75 6.38
N GLY A 156 13.99 -5.59 5.87
CA GLY A 156 14.51 -5.46 4.50
C GLY A 156 13.65 -4.68 3.51
N LEU A 157 12.55 -4.04 3.95
CA LEU A 157 11.74 -3.20 3.05
C LEU A 157 12.47 -1.91 2.66
N GLU A 158 12.48 -1.60 1.36
CA GLU A 158 13.12 -0.42 0.79
C GLU A 158 12.25 0.84 0.90
N TYR A 159 10.93 0.67 0.72
CA TYR A 159 9.97 1.76 0.66
C TYR A 159 8.93 1.64 1.77
N ILE A 160 9.12 2.42 2.82
CA ILE A 160 8.24 2.44 3.99
C ILE A 160 7.72 3.85 4.14
N TYR A 161 6.40 3.95 4.23
CA TYR A 161 5.71 5.22 4.34
C TYR A 161 4.94 5.33 5.65
N ILE A 162 4.89 6.54 6.21
CA ILE A 162 3.96 6.87 7.29
C ILE A 162 2.86 7.75 6.70
N GLY A 163 1.66 7.20 6.64
CA GLY A 163 0.47 7.87 6.11
C GLY A 163 -0.35 8.53 7.22
N ASN A 164 -1.21 9.48 6.83
CA ASN A 164 -2.08 10.26 7.72
C ASN A 164 -1.31 11.10 8.76
N VAL A 165 -0.06 11.47 8.45
CA VAL A 165 0.78 12.40 9.20
C VAL A 165 1.41 13.37 8.21
N TRP A 166 0.65 14.38 7.77
CA TRP A 166 1.12 15.31 6.74
C TRP A 166 2.36 16.08 7.20
N GLY A 167 3.34 16.22 6.31
CA GLY A 167 4.65 16.82 6.57
C GLY A 167 5.69 15.86 7.16
N HIS A 168 5.32 14.60 7.42
CA HIS A 168 6.25 13.62 7.99
C HIS A 168 7.31 13.20 6.96
N PRO A 169 8.61 13.10 7.30
CA PRO A 169 9.66 12.73 6.34
C PRO A 169 9.38 11.44 5.57
N LEU A 170 8.82 10.43 6.23
CA LEU A 170 8.42 9.15 5.62
C LEU A 170 7.14 9.22 4.78
N GLU A 171 6.57 10.38 4.45
CA GLU A 171 5.57 10.47 3.35
C GLU A 171 6.26 10.64 1.98
N ASN A 172 7.56 10.96 1.98
CA ASN A 172 8.37 11.14 0.79
C ASN A 172 9.00 9.83 0.30
N THR A 173 9.34 9.76 -0.98
CA THR A 173 10.09 8.63 -1.53
C THR A 173 11.58 8.98 -1.61
N TYR A 174 12.41 8.15 -0.98
CA TYR A 174 13.87 8.25 -1.04
C TYR A 174 14.45 7.12 -1.88
N CYS A 175 15.58 7.39 -2.54
CA CYS A 175 16.33 6.36 -3.23
C CYS A 175 16.92 5.38 -2.20
N PRO A 176 16.60 4.08 -2.25
CA PRO A 176 17.08 3.11 -1.26
C PRO A 176 18.60 2.91 -1.33
N LYS A 177 19.22 3.19 -2.50
CA LYS A 177 20.66 3.06 -2.69
C LYS A 177 21.48 4.22 -2.10
N CYS A 178 20.98 5.45 -2.18
CA CYS A 178 21.79 6.65 -1.86
C CYS A 178 21.10 7.67 -0.94
N GLY A 179 19.87 7.41 -0.50
CA GLY A 179 19.11 8.28 0.40
C GLY A 179 18.62 9.60 -0.22
N TYR A 180 18.84 9.83 -1.52
CA TYR A 180 18.38 11.06 -2.16
C TYR A 180 16.85 11.06 -2.26
N MET A 181 16.21 12.14 -1.81
CA MET A 181 14.75 12.31 -1.94
C MET A 181 14.39 12.48 -3.41
N VAL A 182 13.68 11.52 -3.97
CA VAL A 182 13.33 11.49 -5.40
C VAL A 182 11.89 11.92 -5.68
N ILE A 183 10.98 11.75 -4.72
CA ILE A 183 9.62 12.26 -4.77
C ILE A 183 9.32 12.90 -3.43
N GLU A 184 8.91 14.17 -3.46
CA GLU A 184 8.48 14.92 -2.28
C GLU A 184 6.97 15.10 -2.31
N ARG A 185 6.36 14.89 -1.15
CA ARG A 185 4.92 14.96 -0.93
C ARG A 185 4.63 15.84 0.28
N HIS A 186 3.43 16.40 0.29
CA HIS A 186 2.80 16.97 1.47
C HIS A 186 1.35 16.49 1.48
N GLY A 187 1.06 15.47 2.29
CA GLY A 187 -0.21 14.74 2.23
C GLY A 187 -0.46 14.17 0.84
N PHE A 188 -1.55 14.57 0.18
CA PHE A 188 -1.96 14.05 -1.12
C PHE A 188 -1.32 14.75 -2.32
N THR A 189 -0.45 15.72 -2.09
CA THR A 189 0.14 16.55 -3.16
C THR A 189 1.60 16.20 -3.34
N ILE A 190 2.01 15.87 -4.56
CA ILE A 190 3.42 15.78 -4.94
C ILE A 190 3.95 17.19 -5.18
N THR A 191 4.87 17.63 -4.31
CA THR A 191 5.48 18.96 -4.35
C THR A 191 6.76 18.98 -5.17
N ALA A 192 7.43 17.83 -5.33
CA ALA A 192 8.56 17.70 -6.24
C ALA A 192 8.70 16.28 -6.82
N TRP A 193 8.96 16.20 -8.12
CA TRP A 193 9.27 14.97 -8.84
C TRP A 193 10.67 15.08 -9.44
N ARG A 194 11.63 14.37 -8.85
CA ARG A 194 13.07 14.49 -9.19
C ARG A 194 13.60 13.28 -9.96
N LEU A 195 12.73 12.36 -10.37
CA LEU A 195 13.12 11.19 -11.15
C LEU A 195 13.46 11.56 -12.60
N THR A 196 14.37 10.81 -13.21
CA THR A 196 14.58 10.85 -14.66
C THR A 196 13.34 10.32 -15.40
N LYS A 197 13.28 10.54 -16.72
CA LYS A 197 12.16 10.07 -17.56
C LYS A 197 11.93 8.55 -17.51
N ASP A 198 12.96 7.78 -17.18
CA ASP A 198 12.92 6.32 -17.02
C ASP A 198 12.82 5.86 -15.55
N ASN A 199 12.30 6.73 -14.66
CA ASN A 199 12.07 6.50 -13.24
C ASN A 199 13.33 6.10 -12.46
N ARG A 200 14.46 6.78 -12.71
CA ARG A 200 15.71 6.59 -11.96
C ARG A 200 16.04 7.76 -11.06
N CYS A 201 16.77 7.45 -9.98
CA CYS A 201 17.39 8.45 -9.13
C CYS A 201 18.45 9.23 -9.93
N PRO A 202 18.37 10.57 -9.99
CA PRO A 202 19.31 11.39 -10.77
C PRO A 202 20.70 11.45 -10.14
N LYS A 203 20.86 11.03 -8.87
CA LYS A 203 22.15 11.05 -8.16
C LYS A 203 22.97 9.78 -8.35
N CYS A 204 22.34 8.61 -8.45
CA CYS A 204 23.06 7.33 -8.46
C CYS A 204 22.57 6.33 -9.52
N GLY A 205 21.58 6.71 -10.35
CA GLY A 205 21.05 5.88 -11.44
C GLY A 205 20.20 4.68 -11.02
N TYR A 206 19.92 4.51 -9.73
CA TYR A 206 19.07 3.41 -9.23
C TYR A 206 17.65 3.55 -9.79
N ARG A 207 17.05 2.45 -10.26
CA ARG A 207 15.68 2.45 -10.78
C ARG A 207 14.71 2.36 -9.61
N ILE A 208 13.88 3.38 -9.45
CA ILE A 208 12.93 3.47 -8.35
C ILE A 208 11.68 2.68 -8.74
N ASN A 209 11.11 1.94 -7.78
CA ASN A 209 9.94 1.10 -8.01
C ASN A 209 8.65 1.94 -8.10
N VAL A 210 8.52 2.70 -9.17
CA VAL A 210 7.32 3.48 -9.50
C VAL A 210 6.88 3.13 -10.91
N ARG A 211 5.58 2.97 -11.11
CA ARG A 211 4.98 2.73 -12.43
C ARG A 211 4.21 3.97 -12.92
N GLY A 212 4.15 4.09 -14.24
CA GLY A 212 3.53 5.24 -14.90
C GLY A 212 4.46 6.43 -15.08
N THR A 213 3.88 7.54 -15.52
CA THR A 213 4.58 8.79 -15.85
C THR A 213 3.93 9.95 -15.11
N PHE A 214 4.74 10.80 -14.49
CA PHE A 214 4.23 12.02 -13.87
C PHE A 214 3.89 13.05 -14.95
N HIS A 215 2.65 13.54 -14.98
CA HIS A 215 2.25 14.60 -15.92
C HIS A 215 2.22 16.00 -15.29
N GLY A 216 2.53 16.15 -13.99
CA GLY A 216 2.51 17.44 -13.29
C GLY A 216 1.10 17.99 -13.09
N GLY A 217 0.60 18.00 -11.85
CA GLY A 217 -0.76 18.50 -11.55
C GLY A 217 -1.88 17.60 -12.06
N SER A 218 -2.59 16.93 -11.14
CA SER A 218 -3.86 16.20 -11.35
C SER A 218 -3.91 15.04 -12.37
N GLY A 219 -2.82 14.28 -12.55
CA GLY A 219 -2.83 12.96 -13.22
C GLY A 219 -1.41 12.54 -13.67
N SER A 220 -1.01 11.28 -13.81
CA SER A 220 -1.48 9.99 -13.29
C SER A 220 -0.20 9.18 -13.03
N ILE A 221 0.35 9.28 -11.81
CA ILE A 221 1.39 8.37 -11.32
C ILE A 221 0.69 7.17 -10.70
N ILE A 222 1.21 5.97 -10.91
CA ILE A 222 0.82 4.81 -10.11
C ILE A 222 1.69 4.82 -8.85
N SER A 223 1.23 5.61 -7.88
CA SER A 223 1.58 5.59 -6.45
C SER A 223 0.21 5.62 -5.78
N VAL A 224 -0.22 4.50 -5.21
CA VAL A 224 -1.62 4.32 -4.81
C VAL A 224 -1.92 5.06 -3.50
N PHE A 225 -0.90 5.32 -2.68
CA PHE A 225 -0.91 6.47 -1.79
C PHE A 225 -0.38 7.70 -2.51
N TYR A 226 -1.33 8.37 -3.16
CA TYR A 226 -1.35 9.77 -3.64
C TYR A 226 -0.09 10.29 -4.38
#